data_AF-A0A4Q0MB31-F1
#
_entry.id   AF-A0A4Q0MB31-F1
#
_cell.length_a   1.000
_cell.length_b   1.000
_cell.length_c   1.000
_cell.angle_alpha   90.00
_cell.angle_beta   90.00
_cell.angle_gamma   90.00
#
_symmetry.space_group_name_H-M   'P 1'
#
loop_
_entity.id
_entity.type
_entity.pdbx_description
1 polymer ?
#
loop_
_entity_poly.entity_id
_entity_poly.type
_entity_poly.pdbx_seq_one_letter_code
_entity_poly.pdbx_strand_id
1 'polypeptide(L)'
;MTYEPTYQAARSVAATIEAHFIEHAALACKAGSDSTASIPPANVIEAIVDAAFWASLRKEEGNPPKISIAFLRPDQAEDPLLFEKRLPLSPAILTKLAPGLERAGIHLGVWLEGDDLFLWGTTLIIPNLCFVLDVSEPGLLVIKHRRMCGFGKFTNVAVLKGDQVKVVNDESARIPDCPPVVKALLDLGSPPAWNDPVNVLIQLAVSMRGHQHGGCLLVVPRGTHQWRESIIHPMQYSVSPAFSGLSNIANLEDGLRESPWQSVLSREVEHIAGLTAVDGATLVSDQHELLAFGVKIGRREGSDPVDRVAVVEPVAGSEITVVHPGQIGGTRHLSAAQFVYDQRNAFAFVASQDGHFTVFSWSEAANMLMAYRIDTLLL
;
A
#
# COMPACT_ATOMS: atom_id res chain seq x y z
N MET A 1 -22.54 0.71 -25.93
CA MET A 1 -22.59 0.02 -24.63
C MET A 1 -23.97 -0.56 -24.39
N THR A 2 -24.08 -1.89 -24.38
CA THR A 2 -25.28 -2.63 -23.94
C THR A 2 -25.36 -2.81 -22.41
N TYR A 3 -24.43 -2.21 -21.67
CA TYR A 3 -24.31 -2.26 -20.22
C TYR A 3 -24.55 -0.86 -19.62
N GLU A 4 -25.60 -0.71 -18.81
CA GLU A 4 -25.87 0.55 -18.09
C GLU A 4 -25.25 0.47 -16.68
N PRO A 5 -24.19 1.25 -16.38
CA PRO A 5 -23.59 1.25 -15.05
C PRO A 5 -24.53 1.93 -14.03
N THR A 6 -24.72 1.27 -12.88
CA THR A 6 -25.63 1.73 -11.81
C THR A 6 -24.90 2.18 -10.55
N TYR A 7 -23.62 1.87 -10.42
CA TYR A 7 -22.77 2.21 -9.29
C TYR A 7 -22.33 3.68 -9.38
N GLN A 8 -22.97 4.53 -8.59
CA GLN A 8 -22.76 5.98 -8.65
C GLN A 8 -21.30 6.38 -8.34
N ALA A 9 -20.61 5.65 -7.47
CA ALA A 9 -19.25 5.97 -7.11
C ALA A 9 -18.30 5.82 -8.31
N ALA A 10 -18.51 4.80 -9.17
CA ALA A 10 -17.78 4.63 -10.43
C ALA A 10 -17.91 5.86 -11.34
N ARG A 11 -19.12 6.38 -11.49
CA ARG A 11 -19.39 7.58 -12.30
C ARG A 11 -18.67 8.81 -11.76
N SER A 12 -18.64 8.96 -10.43
CA SER A 12 -18.02 10.12 -9.79
C SER A 12 -16.50 10.16 -9.96
N VAL A 13 -15.85 9.01 -10.10
CA VAL A 13 -14.38 8.90 -10.07
C VAL A 13 -13.76 8.68 -11.46
N ALA A 14 -14.53 8.17 -12.44
CA ALA A 14 -14.02 7.77 -13.74
C ALA A 14 -13.23 8.86 -14.48
N ALA A 15 -13.74 10.10 -14.51
CA ALA A 15 -13.06 11.23 -15.15
C ALA A 15 -11.75 11.61 -14.45
N THR A 16 -11.73 11.56 -13.11
CA THR A 16 -10.54 11.84 -12.31
C THR A 16 -9.44 10.81 -12.57
N ILE A 17 -9.81 9.52 -12.69
CA ILE A 17 -8.87 8.45 -13.00
C ILE A 17 -8.33 8.60 -14.41
N GLU A 18 -9.20 8.84 -15.41
CA GLU A 18 -8.76 9.09 -16.79
C GLU A 18 -7.72 10.21 -16.85
N ALA A 19 -8.00 11.35 -16.19
CA ALA A 19 -7.07 12.47 -16.12
C ALA A 19 -5.71 12.09 -15.50
N HIS A 20 -5.72 11.31 -14.42
CA HIS A 20 -4.50 10.82 -13.77
C HIS A 20 -3.64 9.97 -14.72
N PHE A 21 -4.24 9.03 -15.48
CA PHE A 21 -3.51 8.21 -16.45
C PHE A 21 -2.97 9.03 -17.63
N ILE A 22 -3.73 10.03 -18.10
CA ILE A 22 -3.28 10.95 -19.17
C ILE A 22 -2.06 11.75 -18.70
N GLU A 23 -2.10 12.30 -17.49
CA GLU A 23 -0.99 13.06 -16.92
C GLU A 23 0.27 12.20 -16.78
N HIS A 24 0.15 11.00 -16.22
CA HIS A 24 1.28 10.07 -16.05
C HIS A 24 1.84 9.56 -17.37
N ALA A 25 0.99 9.33 -18.38
CA ALA A 25 1.45 8.98 -19.72
C ALA A 25 2.23 10.12 -20.39
N ALA A 26 1.82 11.37 -20.17
CA ALA A 26 2.54 12.55 -20.66
C ALA A 26 3.91 12.72 -19.98
N LEU A 27 3.99 12.44 -18.67
CA LEU A 27 5.26 12.42 -17.93
C LEU A 27 6.19 11.29 -18.41
N ALA A 28 5.65 10.10 -18.62
CA ALA A 28 6.36 8.94 -19.15
C ALA A 28 6.95 9.18 -20.55
N CYS A 29 6.18 9.80 -21.44
CA CYS A 29 6.63 10.14 -22.79
C CYS A 29 7.81 11.13 -22.75
N LYS A 30 7.77 12.13 -21.86
CA LYS A 30 8.88 13.06 -21.64
C LYS A 30 10.14 12.38 -21.09
N ALA A 31 9.98 11.30 -20.33
CA ALA A 31 11.07 10.52 -19.77
C ALA A 31 11.67 9.46 -20.73
N GLY A 32 11.15 9.34 -21.97
CA GLY A 32 11.69 8.44 -22.99
C GLY A 32 11.32 6.96 -22.81
N SER A 33 10.16 6.66 -22.20
CA SER A 33 9.67 5.28 -22.08
C SER A 33 8.80 4.89 -23.28
N ASP A 34 9.22 3.85 -24.02
CA ASP A 34 8.65 3.50 -25.33
C ASP A 34 7.46 2.51 -25.28
N SER A 35 7.08 1.95 -24.12
CA SER A 35 6.00 0.94 -24.01
C SER A 35 4.96 1.24 -22.93
N THR A 36 4.10 2.22 -23.21
CA THR A 36 2.94 2.53 -22.35
C THR A 36 1.68 1.78 -22.80
N ALA A 37 0.88 1.36 -21.83
CA ALA A 37 -0.41 0.73 -22.09
C ALA A 37 -1.41 1.70 -22.74
N SER A 38 -2.45 1.14 -23.36
CA SER A 38 -3.59 1.95 -23.84
C SER A 38 -4.36 2.52 -22.65
N ILE A 39 -4.69 3.82 -22.70
CA ILE A 39 -5.42 4.49 -21.62
C ILE A 39 -6.93 4.26 -21.81
N PRO A 40 -7.65 3.74 -20.80
CA PRO A 40 -9.09 3.59 -20.89
C PRO A 40 -9.79 4.95 -20.76
N PRO A 41 -10.76 5.27 -21.63
CA PRO A 41 -11.59 6.47 -21.46
C PRO A 41 -12.52 6.35 -20.26
N ALA A 42 -13.01 7.48 -19.71
CA ALA A 42 -13.84 7.47 -18.49
C ALA A 42 -15.07 6.56 -18.58
N ASN A 43 -15.74 6.51 -19.73
CA ASN A 43 -16.91 5.65 -19.93
C ASN A 43 -16.58 4.16 -19.80
N VAL A 44 -15.37 3.75 -20.20
CA VAL A 44 -14.85 2.39 -20.04
C VAL A 44 -14.44 2.12 -18.60
N ILE A 45 -13.78 3.07 -17.94
CA ILE A 45 -13.43 2.96 -16.52
C ILE A 45 -14.70 2.77 -15.69
N GLU A 46 -15.75 3.57 -15.93
CA GLU A 46 -17.04 3.46 -15.25
C GLU A 46 -17.64 2.05 -15.42
N ALA A 47 -17.66 1.53 -16.65
CA ALA A 47 -18.21 0.20 -16.94
C ALA A 47 -17.40 -0.94 -16.29
N ILE A 48 -16.07 -0.85 -16.28
CA ILE A 48 -15.19 -1.86 -15.66
C ILE A 48 -15.37 -1.86 -14.13
N VAL A 49 -15.36 -0.68 -13.51
CA VAL A 49 -15.54 -0.52 -12.06
C VAL A 49 -16.92 -0.99 -11.62
N ASP A 50 -17.97 -0.63 -12.35
CA ASP A 50 -19.34 -1.05 -12.05
C ASP A 50 -19.50 -2.58 -12.16
N ALA A 51 -19.04 -3.19 -13.25
CA ALA A 51 -19.12 -4.63 -13.44
C ALA A 51 -18.37 -5.41 -12.33
N ALA A 52 -17.19 -4.94 -11.95
CA ALA A 52 -16.40 -5.52 -10.88
C ALA A 52 -17.03 -5.31 -9.50
N PHE A 53 -17.63 -4.13 -9.23
CA PHE A 53 -18.30 -3.84 -7.97
C PHE A 53 -19.46 -4.81 -7.76
N TRP A 54 -20.35 -4.95 -8.75
CA TRP A 54 -21.46 -5.89 -8.65
C TRP A 54 -21.03 -7.35 -8.67
N ALA A 55 -19.89 -7.68 -9.30
CA ALA A 55 -19.30 -9.01 -9.19
C ALA A 55 -18.83 -9.27 -7.74
N SER A 56 -18.17 -8.30 -7.10
CA SER A 56 -17.61 -8.42 -5.74
C SER A 56 -18.65 -8.74 -4.67
N LEU A 57 -19.91 -8.32 -4.88
CA LEU A 57 -21.03 -8.55 -3.97
C LEU A 57 -21.72 -9.92 -4.18
N ARG A 58 -21.42 -10.61 -5.29
CA ARG A 58 -21.92 -11.95 -5.56
C ARG A 58 -21.06 -13.00 -4.87
N LYS A 59 -21.50 -14.25 -4.93
CA LYS A 59 -20.76 -15.40 -4.40
C LYS A 59 -20.74 -16.50 -5.43
N GLU A 60 -19.59 -17.16 -5.57
CA GLU A 60 -19.42 -18.42 -6.29
C GLU A 60 -19.02 -19.48 -5.27
N GLU A 61 -19.74 -20.60 -5.22
CA GLU A 61 -19.52 -21.66 -4.22
C GLU A 61 -19.49 -21.17 -2.75
N GLY A 62 -20.17 -20.06 -2.46
CA GLY A 62 -20.23 -19.43 -1.14
C GLY A 62 -19.09 -18.46 -0.83
N ASN A 63 -18.06 -18.39 -1.68
CA ASN A 63 -16.93 -17.48 -1.54
C ASN A 63 -17.14 -16.19 -2.35
N PRO A 64 -16.76 -15.03 -1.80
CA PRO A 64 -16.75 -13.79 -2.57
C PRO A 64 -15.62 -13.83 -3.61
N PRO A 65 -15.86 -13.35 -4.85
CA PRO A 65 -14.87 -13.43 -5.91
C PRO A 65 -13.71 -12.46 -5.66
N LYS A 66 -12.48 -12.94 -5.84
CA LYS A 66 -11.27 -12.12 -5.94
C LYS A 66 -10.78 -12.12 -7.37
N ILE A 67 -10.72 -10.94 -7.98
CA ILE A 67 -10.35 -10.78 -9.39
C ILE A 67 -9.42 -9.58 -9.55
N SER A 68 -8.49 -9.70 -10.50
CA SER A 68 -7.71 -8.58 -11.01
C SER A 68 -8.02 -8.41 -12.49
N ILE A 69 -8.43 -7.21 -12.90
CA ILE A 69 -8.79 -6.89 -14.27
C ILE A 69 -7.75 -5.91 -14.81
N ALA A 70 -7.19 -6.18 -15.98
CA ALA A 70 -6.29 -5.28 -16.68
C ALA A 70 -6.90 -4.79 -18.00
N PHE A 71 -6.84 -3.49 -18.26
CA PHE A 71 -7.29 -2.92 -19.54
C PHE A 71 -6.12 -2.80 -20.52
N LEU A 72 -6.10 -3.68 -21.52
CA LEU A 72 -5.08 -3.73 -22.55
C LEU A 72 -5.55 -4.57 -23.73
N ARG A 73 -4.95 -4.35 -24.90
CA ARG A 73 -5.16 -5.22 -26.05
C ARG A 73 -4.45 -6.56 -25.89
N PRO A 74 -4.95 -7.64 -26.52
CA PRO A 74 -4.25 -8.92 -26.55
C PRO A 74 -2.81 -8.83 -27.12
N ASP A 75 -2.55 -7.92 -28.07
CA ASP A 75 -1.23 -7.71 -28.69
C ASP A 75 -0.24 -6.96 -27.77
N GLN A 76 -0.73 -6.33 -26.70
CA GLN A 76 0.08 -5.65 -25.69
C GLN A 76 0.48 -6.55 -24.52
N ALA A 77 -0.10 -7.75 -24.43
CA ALA A 77 0.22 -8.73 -23.40
C ALA A 77 1.34 -9.67 -23.87
N GLU A 78 2.27 -9.99 -22.97
CA GLU A 78 3.28 -11.02 -23.21
C GLU A 78 2.71 -12.40 -22.86
N ASP A 79 2.81 -13.35 -23.79
CA ASP A 79 2.30 -14.72 -23.69
C ASP A 79 0.88 -14.86 -23.08
N PRO A 80 -0.14 -14.19 -23.67
CA PRO A 80 -1.51 -14.24 -23.13
C PRO A 80 -2.16 -15.61 -23.34
N LEU A 81 -2.94 -16.05 -22.35
CA LEU A 81 -3.90 -17.14 -22.52
C LEU A 81 -5.18 -16.55 -23.11
N LEU A 82 -5.50 -16.90 -24.35
CA LEU A 82 -6.67 -16.38 -25.06
C LEU A 82 -7.88 -17.30 -24.93
N PHE A 83 -9.05 -16.73 -24.71
CA PHE A 83 -10.30 -17.46 -24.81
C PHE A 83 -10.65 -17.69 -26.28
N GLU A 84 -11.11 -18.89 -26.62
CA GLU A 84 -11.61 -19.19 -27.97
C GLU A 84 -12.79 -18.29 -28.35
N LYS A 85 -13.67 -18.00 -27.38
CA LYS A 85 -14.81 -17.09 -27.53
C LYS A 85 -14.61 -15.87 -26.66
N ARG A 86 -14.82 -14.70 -27.26
CA ARG A 86 -14.88 -13.42 -26.54
C ARG A 86 -16.09 -13.46 -25.59
N LEU A 87 -15.86 -13.16 -24.32
CA LEU A 87 -16.93 -13.13 -23.31
C LEU A 87 -17.30 -11.68 -23.02
N PRO A 88 -18.59 -11.30 -22.93
CA PRO A 88 -18.95 -9.94 -22.58
C PRO A 88 -18.53 -9.62 -21.14
N LEU A 89 -18.08 -8.39 -20.90
CA LEU A 89 -17.82 -7.91 -19.54
C LEU A 89 -19.16 -7.83 -18.79
N SER A 90 -19.38 -8.75 -17.84
CA SER A 90 -20.58 -8.75 -17.02
C SER A 90 -20.29 -9.29 -15.61
N PRO A 91 -21.01 -8.81 -14.58
CA PRO A 91 -20.83 -9.29 -13.21
C PRO A 91 -20.95 -10.81 -13.08
N ALA A 92 -21.89 -11.42 -13.82
CA ALA A 92 -22.14 -12.86 -13.74
C ALA A 92 -20.97 -13.70 -14.30
N ILE A 93 -20.31 -13.23 -15.36
CA ILE A 93 -19.15 -13.93 -15.93
C ILE A 93 -17.93 -13.73 -15.04
N LEU A 94 -17.72 -12.52 -14.52
CA LEU A 94 -16.63 -12.23 -13.58
C LEU A 94 -16.70 -13.12 -12.33
N THR A 95 -17.89 -13.26 -11.73
CA THR A 95 -18.09 -14.15 -10.57
C THR A 95 -17.72 -15.61 -10.87
N LYS A 96 -18.12 -16.14 -12.04
CA LYS A 96 -17.81 -17.52 -12.45
C LYS A 96 -16.35 -17.77 -12.75
N LEU A 97 -15.64 -16.77 -13.28
CA LEU A 97 -14.21 -16.88 -13.59
C LEU A 97 -13.32 -16.68 -12.37
N ALA A 98 -13.82 -16.01 -11.33
CA ALA A 98 -13.01 -15.62 -10.17
C ALA A 98 -12.22 -16.75 -9.51
N PRO A 99 -12.77 -17.97 -9.29
CA PRO A 99 -12.01 -19.05 -8.65
C PRO A 99 -10.70 -19.43 -9.39
N GLY A 100 -10.65 -19.22 -10.71
CA GLY A 100 -9.46 -19.47 -11.52
C GLY A 100 -8.44 -18.32 -11.50
N LEU A 101 -8.80 -17.16 -10.94
CA LEU A 101 -8.08 -15.89 -11.02
C LEU A 101 -7.65 -15.34 -9.65
N GLU A 102 -7.96 -16.03 -8.56
CA GLU A 102 -7.68 -15.52 -7.19
C GLU A 102 -6.19 -15.38 -6.87
N ARG A 103 -5.32 -16.04 -7.65
CA ARG A 103 -3.87 -16.02 -7.41
C ARG A 103 -3.27 -14.69 -7.83
N ALA A 104 -2.41 -14.15 -6.97
CA ALA A 104 -1.72 -12.90 -7.22
C ALA A 104 -0.92 -12.94 -8.53
N GLY A 105 -1.03 -11.88 -9.33
CA GLY A 105 -0.33 -11.71 -10.60
C GLY A 105 -1.04 -12.30 -11.81
N ILE A 106 -2.23 -12.90 -11.66
CA ILE A 106 -3.08 -13.26 -12.79
C ILE A 106 -4.06 -12.12 -13.05
N HIS A 107 -3.99 -11.53 -14.23
CA HIS A 107 -4.88 -10.45 -14.65
C HIS A 107 -5.83 -10.92 -15.76
N LEU A 108 -7.12 -10.62 -15.61
CA LEU A 108 -8.13 -10.81 -16.64
C LEU A 108 -8.11 -9.63 -17.60
N GLY A 109 -7.84 -9.91 -18.87
CA GLY A 109 -7.72 -8.89 -19.90
C GLY A 109 -9.06 -8.42 -20.43
N VAL A 110 -9.28 -7.10 -20.39
CA VAL A 110 -10.45 -6.41 -20.96
C VAL A 110 -10.00 -5.50 -22.10
N TRP A 111 -10.75 -5.52 -23.21
CA TRP A 111 -10.56 -4.56 -24.29
C TRP A 111 -11.91 -4.03 -24.81
N LEU A 112 -11.86 -2.82 -25.39
CA LEU A 112 -12.98 -2.18 -26.07
C LEU A 112 -12.87 -2.42 -27.58
N GLU A 113 -13.89 -3.02 -28.19
CA GLU A 113 -13.97 -3.15 -29.65
C GLU A 113 -15.33 -2.66 -30.12
N GLY A 114 -15.32 -1.57 -30.89
CA GLY A 114 -16.53 -0.80 -31.14
C GLY A 114 -17.06 -0.19 -29.84
N ASP A 115 -18.30 -0.53 -29.48
CA ASP A 115 -19.01 0.04 -28.33
C ASP A 115 -19.18 -0.95 -27.16
N ASP A 116 -18.62 -2.16 -27.26
CA ASP A 116 -18.79 -3.23 -26.28
C ASP A 116 -17.44 -3.68 -25.69
N LEU A 117 -17.45 -3.91 -24.38
CA LEU A 117 -16.30 -4.42 -23.63
C LEU A 117 -16.34 -5.94 -23.57
N PHE A 118 -15.22 -6.57 -23.89
CA PHE A 118 -15.09 -8.02 -23.85
C PHE A 118 -13.84 -8.46 -23.11
N LEU A 119 -13.96 -9.63 -22.50
CA LEU A 119 -12.88 -10.40 -21.91
C LEU A 119 -12.23 -11.23 -23.01
N TRP A 120 -10.94 -11.02 -23.22
CA TRP A 120 -10.18 -11.74 -24.25
C TRP A 120 -9.39 -12.92 -23.69
N GLY A 121 -9.12 -12.96 -22.38
CA GLY A 121 -8.26 -13.97 -21.79
C GLY A 121 -7.57 -13.51 -20.50
N THR A 122 -6.47 -14.16 -20.14
CA THR A 122 -5.65 -13.83 -18.97
C THR A 122 -4.21 -13.56 -19.34
N THR A 123 -3.51 -12.78 -18.51
CA THR A 123 -2.08 -12.51 -18.65
C THR A 123 -1.40 -12.39 -17.29
N LEU A 124 -0.10 -12.70 -17.27
CA LEU A 124 0.77 -12.55 -16.11
C LEU A 124 1.65 -11.30 -16.18
N ILE A 125 1.83 -10.75 -17.38
CA ILE A 125 2.76 -9.65 -17.66
C ILE A 125 2.01 -8.57 -18.43
N ILE A 126 1.89 -7.42 -17.78
CA ILE A 126 1.20 -6.23 -18.32
C ILE A 126 2.20 -5.10 -18.59
N PRO A 127 1.98 -4.22 -19.58
CA PRO A 127 2.85 -3.09 -19.85
C PRO A 127 2.85 -2.05 -18.71
N ASN A 128 3.80 -1.12 -18.75
CA ASN A 128 3.85 -0.03 -17.77
C ASN A 128 2.66 0.93 -17.96
N LEU A 129 2.22 1.54 -16.85
CA LEU A 129 1.00 2.37 -16.80
C LEU A 129 -0.29 1.64 -17.24
N CYS A 130 -0.29 0.30 -17.28
CA CYS A 130 -1.51 -0.47 -17.52
C CYS A 130 -2.51 -0.25 -16.39
N PHE A 131 -3.75 0.11 -16.75
CA PHE A 131 -4.86 0.21 -15.81
C PHE A 131 -5.18 -1.18 -15.27
N VAL A 132 -5.16 -1.32 -13.94
CA VAL A 132 -5.52 -2.53 -13.23
C VAL A 132 -6.57 -2.21 -12.17
N LEU A 133 -7.60 -3.05 -12.09
CA LEU A 133 -8.63 -3.01 -11.06
C LEU A 133 -8.61 -4.31 -10.27
N ASP A 134 -8.25 -4.24 -9.00
CA ASP A 134 -8.30 -5.37 -8.07
C ASP A 134 -9.58 -5.33 -7.24
N VAL A 135 -10.22 -6.49 -7.09
CA VAL A 135 -11.29 -6.74 -6.13
C VAL A 135 -10.70 -7.57 -5.00
N SER A 136 -10.40 -6.93 -3.87
CA SER A 136 -9.73 -7.57 -2.73
C SER A 136 -10.71 -8.20 -1.74
N GLU A 137 -11.85 -7.53 -1.52
CA GLU A 137 -12.93 -7.92 -0.61
C GLU A 137 -14.28 -7.50 -1.19
N PRO A 138 -15.42 -8.04 -0.70
CA PRO A 138 -16.75 -7.59 -1.12
C PRO A 138 -16.92 -6.08 -0.98
N GLY A 139 -17.18 -5.42 -2.11
CA GLY A 139 -17.36 -3.96 -2.16
C GLY A 139 -16.08 -3.14 -1.98
N LEU A 140 -14.90 -3.76 -1.94
CA LEU A 140 -13.59 -3.09 -1.90
C LEU A 140 -12.85 -3.29 -3.21
N LEU A 141 -12.70 -2.20 -3.96
CA LEU A 141 -12.00 -2.16 -5.22
C LEU A 141 -10.81 -1.22 -5.14
N VAL A 142 -9.72 -1.61 -5.77
CA VAL A 142 -8.48 -0.84 -5.78
C VAL A 142 -8.03 -0.68 -7.22
N ILE A 143 -8.00 0.56 -7.68
CA ILE A 143 -7.53 0.95 -9.00
C ILE A 143 -6.05 1.26 -8.89
N LYS A 144 -5.26 0.62 -9.73
CA LYS A 144 -3.80 0.65 -9.71
C LYS A 144 -3.27 0.83 -11.12
N HIS A 145 -2.02 1.24 -11.23
CA HIS A 145 -1.26 1.09 -12.48
C HIS A 145 0.09 0.46 -12.22
N ARG A 146 0.64 -0.23 -13.23
CA ARG A 146 2.00 -0.77 -13.14
C ARG A 146 3.01 0.38 -13.07
N ARG A 147 3.95 0.30 -12.12
CA ARG A 147 5.04 1.30 -11.97
C ARG A 147 6.05 1.17 -13.12
N MET A 148 6.62 2.31 -13.51
CA MET A 148 7.74 2.40 -14.45
C MET A 148 9.08 2.06 -13.78
N CYS A 149 9.25 2.44 -12.51
CA CYS A 149 10.46 2.28 -11.72
C CYS A 149 10.12 2.27 -10.22
N GLY A 150 11.02 1.75 -9.38
CA GLY A 150 10.86 1.74 -7.90
C GLY A 150 10.44 0.40 -7.30
N PHE A 151 10.08 0.42 -6.02
CA PHE A 151 9.68 -0.76 -5.23
C PHE A 151 8.18 -1.04 -5.34
N GLY A 152 7.84 -2.32 -5.54
CA GLY A 152 6.47 -2.76 -5.77
C GLY A 152 6.08 -2.75 -7.26
N LYS A 153 5.16 -3.64 -7.64
CA LYS A 153 4.70 -3.76 -9.04
C LYS A 153 3.71 -2.66 -9.43
N PHE A 154 3.02 -2.06 -8.46
CA PHE A 154 1.84 -1.23 -8.67
C PHE A 154 1.85 0.04 -7.81
N THR A 155 1.24 1.10 -8.32
CA THR A 155 0.85 2.30 -7.55
C THR A 155 -0.66 2.34 -7.47
N ASN A 156 -1.19 2.61 -6.28
CA ASN A 156 -2.62 2.77 -6.06
C ASN A 156 -3.04 4.18 -6.50
N VAL A 157 -4.08 4.25 -7.34
CA VAL A 157 -4.65 5.49 -7.86
C VAL A 157 -5.92 5.85 -7.11
N ALA A 158 -6.79 4.86 -6.87
CA ALA A 158 -8.02 5.07 -6.14
C ALA A 158 -8.46 3.80 -5.41
N VAL A 159 -9.11 3.99 -4.27
CA VAL A 159 -9.73 2.93 -3.47
C VAL A 159 -11.22 3.25 -3.37
N LEU A 160 -12.07 2.29 -3.75
CA LEU A 160 -13.51 2.37 -3.62
C LEU A 160 -13.97 1.33 -2.61
N LYS A 161 -14.64 1.77 -1.55
CA LYS A 161 -15.19 0.88 -0.51
C LYS A 161 -16.65 1.22 -0.27
N GLY A 162 -17.56 0.40 -0.80
CA GLY A 162 -19.00 0.68 -0.72
C GLY A 162 -19.34 1.98 -1.46
N ASP A 163 -19.77 3.01 -0.75
CA ASP A 163 -20.04 4.35 -1.28
C ASP A 163 -18.86 5.33 -1.11
N GLN A 164 -17.81 4.94 -0.39
CA GLN A 164 -16.64 5.78 -0.14
C GLN A 164 -15.63 5.66 -1.27
N VAL A 165 -15.17 6.81 -1.77
CA VAL A 165 -14.12 6.89 -2.79
C VAL A 165 -12.95 7.69 -2.22
N LYS A 166 -11.76 7.09 -2.30
CA LYS A 166 -10.50 7.72 -1.92
C LYS A 166 -9.57 7.72 -3.11
N VAL A 167 -9.38 8.87 -3.75
CA VAL A 167 -8.39 9.04 -4.83
C VAL A 167 -7.07 9.43 -4.20
N VAL A 168 -5.98 8.75 -4.55
CA VAL A 168 -4.64 9.05 -4.03
C VAL A 168 -4.19 10.42 -4.52
N ASN A 169 -3.55 11.18 -3.64
CA ASN A 169 -3.04 12.51 -3.95
C ASN A 169 -1.55 12.63 -3.64
N ASP A 170 -0.76 12.77 -4.69
CA ASP A 170 0.69 12.88 -4.64
C ASP A 170 1.14 14.20 -4.00
N GLU A 171 0.34 15.27 -4.09
CA GLU A 171 0.65 16.55 -3.45
C GLU A 171 0.75 16.44 -1.92
N SER A 172 0.10 15.45 -1.32
CA SER A 172 0.15 15.21 0.12
C SER A 172 1.55 14.85 0.64
N ALA A 173 2.49 14.44 -0.24
CA ALA A 173 3.88 14.19 0.15
C ALA A 173 4.79 15.42 0.09
N ARG A 174 4.29 16.56 -0.43
CA ARG A 174 5.04 17.85 -0.45
C ARG A 174 5.08 18.56 0.90
N ILE A 175 4.44 17.97 1.92
CA ILE A 175 4.54 18.44 3.30
C ILE A 175 6.01 18.35 3.75
N PRO A 176 6.59 19.42 4.33
CA PRO A 176 7.93 19.39 4.91
C PRO A 176 8.09 18.23 5.91
N ASP A 177 9.27 17.63 5.96
CA ASP A 177 9.59 16.48 6.83
C ASP A 177 8.69 15.24 6.64
N CYS A 178 8.02 15.11 5.48
CA CYS A 178 7.28 13.90 5.15
C CYS A 178 8.21 12.66 5.14
N PRO A 179 7.85 11.58 5.86
CA PRO A 179 8.69 10.38 5.98
C PRO A 179 9.04 9.78 4.61
N PRO A 180 10.27 9.27 4.43
CA PRO A 180 10.68 8.64 3.18
C PRO A 180 9.76 7.50 2.72
N VAL A 181 9.20 6.73 3.66
CA VAL A 181 8.24 5.64 3.37
C VAL A 181 6.96 6.14 2.69
N VAL A 182 6.43 7.29 3.10
CA VAL A 182 5.21 7.88 2.52
C VAL A 182 5.52 8.41 1.12
N LYS A 183 6.67 9.06 0.95
CA LYS A 183 7.15 9.55 -0.35
C LYS A 183 7.34 8.42 -1.36
N ALA A 184 7.97 7.33 -0.95
CA ALA A 184 8.18 6.15 -1.79
C ALA A 184 6.86 5.47 -2.20
N LEU A 185 5.89 5.38 -1.27
CA LEU A 185 4.56 4.84 -1.57
C LEU A 185 3.79 5.68 -2.60
N LEU A 186 3.95 7.00 -2.57
CA LEU A 186 3.37 7.93 -3.54
C LEU A 186 4.18 8.07 -4.84
N ASP A 187 5.22 7.26 -5.03
CA ASP A 187 6.10 7.31 -6.21
C ASP A 187 6.81 8.68 -6.39
N LEU A 188 6.96 9.42 -5.29
CA LEU A 188 7.60 10.74 -5.24
C LEU A 188 9.01 10.60 -4.70
N GLY A 189 9.98 10.34 -5.57
CA GLY A 189 11.39 10.27 -5.19
C GLY A 189 12.28 9.70 -6.29
N SER A 190 13.60 9.84 -6.12
CA SER A 190 14.58 9.09 -6.94
C SER A 190 14.27 7.59 -6.80
N PRO A 191 14.31 6.79 -7.88
CA PRO A 191 13.98 5.38 -7.82
C PRO A 191 14.86 4.73 -6.77
N PRO A 192 14.30 4.36 -5.60
CA PRO A 192 15.10 3.70 -4.60
C PRO A 192 15.61 2.41 -5.24
N ALA A 193 16.93 2.19 -5.22
CA ALA A 193 17.44 0.83 -5.44
C ALA A 193 16.63 -0.12 -4.54
N TRP A 194 16.39 -1.37 -4.94
CA TRP A 194 15.59 -2.31 -4.13
C TRP A 194 16.08 -2.41 -2.67
N ASN A 195 17.33 -2.00 -2.40
CA ASN A 195 18.02 -1.90 -1.11
C ASN A 195 17.83 -0.64 -0.31
N ASP A 196 17.05 0.32 -0.78
CA ASP A 196 16.73 1.46 0.06
C ASP A 196 16.09 0.93 1.35
N PRO A 197 16.62 1.29 2.53
CA PRO A 197 16.01 0.96 3.80
C PRO A 197 14.50 1.24 3.84
N VAL A 198 14.06 2.25 3.09
CA VAL A 198 12.65 2.59 2.90
C VAL A 198 11.83 1.43 2.33
N ASN A 199 12.36 0.66 1.38
CA ASN A 199 11.65 -0.47 0.76
C ASN A 199 11.40 -1.60 1.74
N VAL A 200 12.36 -1.86 2.64
CA VAL A 200 12.21 -2.86 3.69
C VAL A 200 11.11 -2.45 4.67
N LEU A 201 11.03 -1.15 5.02
CA LEU A 201 9.94 -0.64 5.84
C LEU A 201 8.57 -0.77 5.16
N ILE A 202 8.47 -0.57 3.84
CA ILE A 202 7.24 -0.83 3.08
C ILE A 202 6.86 -2.31 3.17
N GLN A 203 7.82 -3.23 2.97
CA GLN A 203 7.55 -4.67 3.07
C GLN A 203 7.09 -5.09 4.47
N LEU A 204 7.72 -4.54 5.51
CA LEU A 204 7.27 -4.73 6.88
C LEU A 204 5.84 -4.19 7.07
N ALA A 205 5.52 -3.00 6.57
CA ALA A 205 4.17 -2.43 6.67
C ALA A 205 3.11 -3.30 5.96
N VAL A 206 3.40 -3.78 4.75
CA VAL A 206 2.51 -4.69 4.00
C VAL A 206 2.35 -6.02 4.75
N SER A 207 3.44 -6.61 5.27
CA SER A 207 3.39 -7.86 6.02
C SER A 207 2.65 -7.71 7.36
N MET A 208 2.84 -6.58 8.05
CA MET A 208 2.13 -6.25 9.29
C MET A 208 0.62 -6.17 9.05
N ARG A 209 0.21 -5.52 7.96
CA ARG A 209 -1.20 -5.45 7.56
C ARG A 209 -1.74 -6.83 7.18
N GLY A 210 -0.94 -7.62 6.45
CA GLY A 210 -1.33 -8.92 5.90
C GLY A 210 -1.66 -9.97 6.96
N HIS A 211 -1.04 -9.93 8.13
CA HIS A 211 -1.36 -10.88 9.20
C HIS A 211 -2.66 -10.57 9.95
N GLN A 212 -3.36 -9.46 9.65
CA GLN A 212 -4.69 -9.11 10.21
C GLN A 212 -4.74 -9.03 11.75
N HIS A 213 -3.61 -8.74 12.39
CA HIS A 213 -3.56 -8.45 13.82
C HIS A 213 -3.12 -7.01 14.02
N GLY A 214 -3.56 -6.37 15.11
CA GLY A 214 -3.01 -5.08 15.49
C GLY A 214 -1.51 -5.22 15.81
N GLY A 215 -0.67 -4.32 15.28
CA GLY A 215 0.77 -4.39 15.43
C GLY A 215 1.41 -3.02 15.61
N CYS A 216 2.55 -2.98 16.31
CA CYS A 216 3.31 -1.76 16.53
C CYS A 216 4.81 -2.03 16.29
N LEU A 217 5.41 -1.26 15.39
CA LEU A 217 6.83 -1.30 15.07
C LEU A 217 7.43 0.09 15.29
N LEU A 218 8.49 0.17 16.10
CA LEU A 218 9.25 1.37 16.39
C LEU A 218 10.60 1.27 15.67
N VAL A 219 10.95 2.30 14.91
CA VAL A 219 12.24 2.42 14.22
C VAL A 219 13.05 3.49 14.93
N VAL A 220 14.20 3.12 15.49
CA VAL A 220 15.07 4.01 16.28
C VAL A 220 16.47 4.14 15.66
N PRO A 221 17.16 5.29 15.83
CA PRO A 221 18.50 5.44 15.26
C PRO A 221 19.50 4.45 15.86
N ARG A 222 20.31 3.81 15.01
CA ARG A 222 21.36 2.88 15.44
C ARG A 222 22.38 3.56 16.37
N GLY A 223 22.88 2.79 17.33
CA GLY A 223 23.91 3.26 18.26
C GLY A 223 23.42 4.23 19.35
N THR A 224 22.11 4.52 19.37
CA THR A 224 21.51 5.33 20.43
C THR A 224 20.82 4.47 21.49
N HIS A 225 20.78 4.97 22.71
CA HIS A 225 20.06 4.35 23.83
C HIS A 225 18.96 5.25 24.41
N GLN A 226 18.79 6.48 23.90
CA GLN A 226 17.82 7.47 24.39
C GLN A 226 16.37 6.95 24.37
N TRP A 227 16.04 6.15 23.34
CA TRP A 227 14.73 5.52 23.22
C TRP A 227 14.36 4.64 24.43
N ARG A 228 15.33 4.14 25.20
CA ARG A 228 15.09 3.33 26.40
C ARG A 228 14.40 4.12 27.52
N GLU A 229 14.50 5.44 27.52
CA GLU A 229 13.84 6.32 28.48
C GLU A 229 12.32 6.36 28.29
N SER A 230 11.84 6.06 27.07
CA SER A 230 10.42 5.92 26.73
C SER A 230 9.93 4.47 26.75
N ILE A 231 10.69 3.55 27.37
CA ILE A 231 10.32 2.13 27.52
C ILE A 231 10.17 1.79 29.00
N ILE A 232 9.09 1.11 29.35
CA ILE A 232 8.87 0.60 30.70
C ILE A 232 9.76 -0.63 30.91
N HIS A 233 10.58 -0.60 31.97
CA HIS A 233 11.47 -1.69 32.35
C HIS A 233 10.82 -2.61 33.39
N PRO A 234 11.16 -3.92 33.40
CA PRO A 234 12.11 -4.60 32.52
C PRO A 234 11.53 -4.93 31.13
N MET A 235 12.38 -4.90 30.09
CA MET A 235 12.03 -5.40 28.75
C MET A 235 11.94 -6.92 28.76
N GLN A 236 10.76 -7.48 28.48
CA GLN A 236 10.52 -8.92 28.56
C GLN A 236 11.29 -9.71 27.49
N TYR A 237 11.34 -9.20 26.25
CA TYR A 237 11.96 -9.87 25.12
C TYR A 237 13.03 -8.99 24.47
N SER A 238 14.09 -8.70 25.23
CA SER A 238 15.28 -8.04 24.68
C SER A 238 16.12 -9.00 23.84
N VAL A 239 16.63 -8.54 22.70
CA VAL A 239 17.47 -9.34 21.79
C VAL A 239 18.94 -8.90 21.94
N SER A 240 19.81 -9.85 22.29
CA SER A 240 21.24 -9.60 22.48
C SER A 240 22.07 -10.81 22.02
N PRO A 241 23.01 -10.66 21.07
CA PRO A 241 23.25 -9.44 20.26
C PRO A 241 22.03 -9.09 19.40
N ALA A 242 21.95 -7.84 18.92
CA ALA A 242 20.86 -7.43 18.02
C ALA A 242 20.81 -8.36 16.79
N PHE A 243 19.61 -8.79 16.41
CA PHE A 243 19.45 -9.72 15.30
C PHE A 243 19.49 -8.97 13.97
N SER A 244 20.50 -9.27 13.15
CA SER A 244 20.80 -8.56 11.90
C SER A 244 20.33 -9.28 10.65
N GLY A 245 19.44 -10.29 10.75
CA GLY A 245 19.00 -11.09 9.59
C GLY A 245 18.51 -10.22 8.42
N LEU A 246 17.55 -9.34 8.69
CA LEU A 246 17.02 -8.41 7.69
C LEU A 246 18.03 -7.33 7.27
N SER A 247 18.84 -6.83 8.21
CA SER A 247 19.90 -5.85 7.94
C SER A 247 20.95 -6.37 6.95
N ASN A 248 21.40 -7.62 7.14
CA ASN A 248 22.40 -8.24 6.28
C ASN A 248 21.87 -8.41 4.85
N ILE A 249 20.59 -8.77 4.70
CA ILE A 249 19.94 -8.93 3.38
C ILE A 249 19.75 -7.58 2.69
N ALA A 250 19.30 -6.56 3.42
CA ALA A 250 19.09 -5.22 2.88
C ALA A 250 20.39 -4.58 2.37
N ASN A 251 21.53 -4.89 3.00
CA ASN A 251 22.83 -4.33 2.66
C ASN A 251 23.65 -5.15 1.64
N LEU A 252 23.10 -6.23 1.08
CA LEU A 252 23.77 -7.04 0.06
C LEU A 252 23.94 -6.26 -1.25
N GLU A 253 25.18 -6.14 -1.74
CA GLU A 253 25.51 -5.49 -3.01
C GLU A 253 24.74 -6.10 -4.19
N ASP A 254 24.36 -5.27 -5.17
CA ASP A 254 23.51 -5.69 -6.30
C ASP A 254 24.13 -6.82 -7.14
N GLY A 255 25.46 -6.90 -7.24
CA GLY A 255 26.18 -7.93 -7.99
C GLY A 255 26.23 -9.31 -7.32
N LEU A 256 25.89 -9.41 -6.02
CA LEU A 256 25.91 -10.65 -5.25
C LEU A 256 24.53 -11.28 -5.08
N ARG A 257 23.51 -10.74 -5.78
CA ARG A 257 22.11 -11.17 -5.67
C ARG A 257 21.82 -12.31 -6.61
N GLU A 258 21.75 -13.51 -6.06
CA GLU A 258 21.27 -14.68 -6.79
C GLU A 258 19.73 -14.72 -6.87
N SER A 259 19.19 -15.50 -7.81
CA SER A 259 17.75 -15.65 -8.07
C SER A 259 16.83 -15.93 -6.85
N PRO A 260 17.25 -16.53 -5.70
CA PRO A 260 16.37 -16.68 -4.54
C PRO A 260 16.44 -15.51 -3.54
N TRP A 261 17.13 -14.40 -3.83
CA TRP A 261 17.27 -13.30 -2.86
C TRP A 261 15.91 -12.74 -2.38
N GLN A 262 14.93 -12.66 -3.28
CA GLN A 262 13.59 -12.12 -2.98
C GLN A 262 12.82 -13.00 -2.00
N SER A 263 12.91 -14.32 -2.14
CA SER A 263 12.22 -15.25 -1.24
C SER A 263 12.86 -15.25 0.15
N VAL A 264 14.19 -15.09 0.22
CA VAL A 264 14.91 -14.95 1.49
C VAL A 264 14.53 -13.64 2.19
N LEU A 265 14.49 -12.52 1.46
CA LEU A 265 14.04 -11.24 2.02
C LEU A 265 12.60 -11.32 2.52
N SER A 266 11.68 -11.84 1.70
CA SER A 266 10.26 -11.98 2.07
C SER A 266 10.09 -12.78 3.36
N ARG A 267 10.85 -13.88 3.52
CA ARG A 267 10.80 -14.71 4.72
C ARG A 267 11.31 -13.99 5.97
N GLU A 268 12.39 -13.22 5.87
CA GLU A 268 12.88 -12.43 7.02
C GLU A 268 11.96 -11.26 7.35
N VAL A 269 11.34 -10.64 6.35
CA VAL A 269 10.28 -9.64 6.58
C VAL A 269 9.11 -10.26 7.32
N GLU A 270 8.58 -11.40 6.87
CA GLU A 270 7.48 -12.11 7.54
C GLU A 270 7.84 -12.49 8.97
N HIS A 271 9.08 -12.93 9.19
CA HIS A 271 9.60 -13.26 10.51
C HIS A 271 9.58 -12.06 11.46
N ILE A 272 10.11 -10.90 11.06
CA ILE A 272 10.14 -9.69 11.90
C ILE A 272 8.74 -9.07 12.04
N ALA A 273 7.97 -8.99 10.96
CA ALA A 273 6.61 -8.45 10.98
C ALA A 273 5.70 -9.27 11.90
N GLY A 274 5.84 -10.61 11.91
CA GLY A 274 5.09 -11.48 12.82
C GLY A 274 5.31 -11.15 14.30
N LEU A 275 6.49 -10.67 14.68
CA LEU A 275 6.76 -10.25 16.07
C LEU A 275 5.97 -9.01 16.47
N THR A 276 5.54 -8.18 15.52
CA THR A 276 4.74 -6.97 15.81
C THR A 276 3.33 -7.30 16.31
N ALA A 277 2.85 -8.53 16.08
CA ALA A 277 1.56 -9.00 16.58
C ALA A 277 1.58 -9.35 18.08
N VAL A 278 2.77 -9.48 18.68
CA VAL A 278 2.93 -9.69 20.13
C VAL A 278 2.43 -8.45 20.89
N ASP A 279 1.88 -8.64 22.10
CA ASP A 279 1.46 -7.52 22.95
C ASP A 279 2.65 -6.60 23.29
N GLY A 280 2.48 -5.30 23.05
CA GLY A 280 3.56 -4.31 23.08
C GLY A 280 4.02 -3.89 21.68
N ALA A 281 5.25 -3.37 21.60
CA ALA A 281 5.86 -2.92 20.35
C ALA A 281 7.12 -3.71 20.00
N THR A 282 7.40 -3.84 18.71
CA THR A 282 8.68 -4.33 18.18
C THR A 282 9.61 -3.16 17.94
N LEU A 283 10.86 -3.28 18.35
CA LEU A 283 11.91 -2.27 18.18
C LEU A 283 12.93 -2.76 17.17
N VAL A 284 13.12 -1.98 16.10
CA VAL A 284 14.18 -2.17 15.12
C VAL A 284 15.04 -0.92 15.01
N SER A 285 16.31 -1.06 14.63
CA SER A 285 17.11 0.09 14.23
C SER A 285 16.70 0.62 12.86
N ASP A 286 17.14 1.83 12.51
CA ASP A 286 17.10 2.41 11.16
C ASP A 286 17.89 1.59 10.11
N GLN A 287 18.62 0.57 10.53
CA GLN A 287 19.27 -0.44 9.68
C GLN A 287 18.58 -1.82 9.74
N HIS A 288 17.37 -1.90 10.28
CA HIS A 288 16.55 -3.12 10.43
C HIS A 288 17.17 -4.21 11.32
N GLU A 289 17.99 -3.83 12.31
CA GLU A 289 18.43 -4.77 13.34
C GLU A 289 17.33 -4.87 14.42
N LEU A 290 16.87 -6.09 14.73
CA LEU A 290 15.87 -6.31 15.78
C LEU A 290 16.54 -6.17 17.16
N LEU A 291 16.02 -5.24 17.97
CA LEU A 291 16.56 -4.89 19.28
C LEU A 291 15.74 -5.51 20.43
N ALA A 292 14.42 -5.52 20.29
CA ALA A 292 13.49 -6.10 21.25
C ALA A 292 12.11 -6.27 20.61
N PHE A 293 11.24 -7.07 21.22
CA PHE A 293 9.83 -7.14 20.89
C PHE A 293 8.96 -7.22 22.14
N GLY A 294 7.66 -6.98 21.99
CA GLY A 294 6.71 -6.91 23.10
C GLY A 294 7.08 -5.87 24.15
N VAL A 295 7.73 -4.77 23.77
CA VAL A 295 8.09 -3.72 24.72
C VAL A 295 6.88 -2.86 25.07
N LYS A 296 6.78 -2.48 26.34
CA LYS A 296 5.76 -1.54 26.80
C LYS A 296 6.29 -0.12 26.68
N ILE A 297 5.61 0.69 25.90
CA ILE A 297 5.94 2.10 25.72
C ILE A 297 5.48 2.87 26.96
N GLY A 298 6.41 3.62 27.54
CA GLY A 298 6.15 4.58 28.61
C GLY A 298 6.37 6.01 28.11
N ARG A 299 6.06 6.97 28.97
CA ARG A 299 6.43 8.36 28.77
C ARG A 299 7.80 8.60 29.38
N ARG A 300 8.68 9.29 28.65
CA ARG A 300 9.98 9.74 29.16
C ARG A 300 9.79 10.61 30.40
N GLU A 301 10.65 10.41 31.39
CA GLU A 301 10.63 11.23 32.60
C GLU A 301 10.82 12.72 32.26
N GLY A 302 9.96 13.58 32.83
CA GLY A 302 9.95 15.01 32.54
C GLY A 302 9.35 15.42 31.18
N SER A 303 8.85 14.47 30.38
CA SER A 303 8.13 14.77 29.13
C SER A 303 6.65 15.01 29.38
N ASP A 304 6.06 15.95 28.64
CA ASP A 304 4.63 16.22 28.66
C ASP A 304 3.84 15.15 27.88
N PRO A 305 2.56 14.91 28.23
CA PRO A 305 1.67 14.14 27.37
C PRO A 305 1.58 14.76 25.98
N VAL A 306 1.52 13.92 24.94
CA VAL A 306 1.16 14.40 23.61
C VAL A 306 -0.32 14.75 23.56
N ASP A 307 -0.64 16.04 23.42
CA ASP A 307 -2.02 16.52 23.39
C ASP A 307 -2.56 16.76 21.98
N ARG A 308 -1.66 16.98 21.01
CA ARG A 308 -2.00 17.39 19.64
C ARG A 308 -1.18 16.62 18.62
N VAL A 309 -1.86 16.13 17.59
CA VAL A 309 -1.27 15.42 16.46
C VAL A 309 -1.91 15.91 15.18
N ALA A 310 -1.10 16.23 14.17
CA ALA A 310 -1.59 16.53 12.83
C ALA A 310 -1.77 15.24 12.05
N VAL A 311 -2.99 14.98 11.63
CA VAL A 311 -3.35 13.80 10.83
C VAL A 311 -3.35 14.20 9.37
N VAL A 312 -2.65 13.40 8.57
CA VAL A 312 -2.56 13.54 7.11
C VAL A 312 -3.02 12.23 6.49
N GLU A 313 -3.93 12.32 5.53
CA GLU A 313 -4.29 11.19 4.66
C GLU A 313 -3.94 11.58 3.23
N PRO A 314 -3.16 10.76 2.48
CA PRO A 314 -2.69 11.08 1.15
C PRO A 314 -3.77 10.82 0.09
N VAL A 315 -4.93 11.45 0.27
CA VAL A 315 -6.10 11.35 -0.60
C VAL A 315 -6.59 12.73 -1.00
N ALA A 316 -7.14 12.85 -2.21
CA ALA A 316 -7.61 14.09 -2.77
C ALA A 316 -8.75 14.70 -1.93
N GLY A 317 -8.68 16.00 -1.67
CA GLY A 317 -9.65 16.71 -0.84
C GLY A 317 -9.50 16.49 0.67
N SER A 318 -8.50 15.72 1.12
CA SER A 318 -8.18 15.59 2.54
C SER A 318 -7.42 16.82 3.04
N GLU A 319 -7.88 17.37 4.16
CA GLU A 319 -7.21 18.46 4.87
C GLU A 319 -6.41 17.93 6.05
N ILE A 320 -5.31 18.62 6.36
CA ILE A 320 -4.54 18.33 7.58
C ILE A 320 -5.39 18.75 8.78
N THR A 321 -5.76 17.78 9.62
CA THR A 321 -6.57 18.04 10.82
C THR A 321 -5.72 17.85 12.07
N VAL A 322 -5.86 18.76 13.03
CA VAL A 322 -5.17 18.64 14.32
C VAL A 322 -6.15 18.09 15.34
N VAL A 323 -5.85 16.92 15.86
CA VAL A 323 -6.71 16.17 16.78
C VAL A 323 -5.95 15.75 18.03
N HIS A 324 -6.70 15.36 19.07
CA HIS A 324 -6.11 14.68 20.22
C HIS A 324 -5.75 13.24 19.83
N PRO A 325 -4.59 12.67 20.24
CA PRO A 325 -4.14 11.35 19.79
C PRO A 325 -5.13 10.22 20.09
N GLY A 326 -5.94 10.34 21.14
CA GLY A 326 -7.03 9.39 21.45
C GLY A 326 -8.15 9.33 20.39
N GLN A 327 -8.19 10.26 19.42
CA GLN A 327 -9.13 10.25 18.30
C GLN A 327 -8.56 9.54 17.05
N ILE A 328 -7.27 9.20 17.04
CA ILE A 328 -6.61 8.58 15.88
C ILE A 328 -6.87 7.08 15.85
N GLY A 329 -6.84 6.41 17.01
CA GLY A 329 -7.03 4.99 17.15
C GLY A 329 -6.90 4.51 18.61
N GLY A 330 -6.71 3.20 18.79
CA GLY A 330 -6.64 2.58 20.12
C GLY A 330 -5.35 2.84 20.90
N THR A 331 -5.15 2.08 21.99
CA THR A 331 -4.01 2.23 22.92
C THR A 331 -2.64 2.18 22.24
N ARG A 332 -2.46 1.31 21.23
CA ARG A 332 -1.21 1.25 20.45
C ARG A 332 -0.89 2.56 19.73
N HIS A 333 -1.90 3.26 19.20
CA HIS A 333 -1.72 4.55 18.54
C HIS A 333 -1.31 5.63 19.55
N LEU A 334 -1.98 5.68 20.70
CA LEU A 334 -1.66 6.65 21.76
C LEU A 334 -0.22 6.45 22.28
N SER A 335 0.16 5.20 22.54
CA SER A 335 1.51 4.85 22.98
C SER A 335 2.56 5.18 21.91
N ALA A 336 2.34 4.80 20.65
CA ALA A 336 3.27 5.13 19.56
C ALA A 336 3.41 6.64 19.34
N ALA A 337 2.31 7.39 19.44
CA ALA A 337 2.32 8.84 19.35
C ALA A 337 3.17 9.47 20.47
N GLN A 338 2.99 9.02 21.71
CA GLN A 338 3.83 9.50 22.83
C GLN A 338 5.30 9.15 22.63
N PHE A 339 5.60 7.94 22.14
CA PHE A 339 6.98 7.52 21.89
C PHE A 339 7.69 8.44 20.90
N VAL A 340 7.08 8.73 19.75
CA VAL A 340 7.68 9.60 18.74
C VAL A 340 7.73 11.06 19.20
N TYR A 341 6.77 11.50 20.03
CA TYR A 341 6.83 12.82 20.66
C TYR A 341 8.05 12.97 21.60
N ASP A 342 8.34 11.93 22.39
CA ASP A 342 9.49 11.90 23.28
C ASP A 342 10.81 11.69 22.52
N GLN A 343 10.78 10.87 21.47
CA GLN A 343 11.92 10.42 20.66
C GLN A 343 11.78 10.95 19.23
N ARG A 344 12.03 12.25 19.05
CA ARG A 344 11.76 12.98 17.79
C ARG A 344 12.54 12.49 16.57
N ASN A 345 13.59 11.69 16.78
CA ASN A 345 14.39 11.06 15.74
C ASN A 345 13.95 9.62 15.41
N ALA A 346 12.82 9.16 15.95
CA ALA A 346 12.26 7.84 15.70
C ALA A 346 10.98 7.90 14.86
N PHE A 347 10.62 6.75 14.28
CA PHE A 347 9.36 6.55 13.56
C PHE A 347 8.56 5.42 14.22
N ALA A 348 7.24 5.47 14.10
CA ALA A 348 6.39 4.37 14.54
C ALA A 348 5.38 3.98 13.46
N PHE A 349 5.26 2.68 13.21
CA PHE A 349 4.30 2.07 12.31
C PHE A 349 3.27 1.36 13.17
N VAL A 350 2.00 1.71 12.99
CA VAL A 350 0.90 1.12 13.76
C VAL A 350 -0.14 0.56 12.80
N ALA A 351 -0.29 -0.76 12.82
CA ALA A 351 -1.40 -1.45 12.18
C ALA A 351 -2.54 -1.58 13.20
N SER A 352 -3.70 -1.00 12.88
CA SER A 352 -4.93 -1.21 13.64
C SER A 352 -5.54 -2.56 13.29
N GLN A 353 -6.23 -3.17 14.26
CA GLN A 353 -7.10 -4.32 14.00
C GLN A 353 -8.23 -3.96 13.02
N ASP A 354 -8.66 -2.69 13.01
CA ASP A 354 -9.71 -2.18 12.13
C ASP A 354 -9.24 -1.90 10.69
N GLY A 355 -7.99 -2.25 10.36
CA GLY A 355 -7.42 -2.14 9.01
C GLY A 355 -6.76 -0.81 8.67
N HIS A 356 -6.79 0.18 9.57
CA HIS A 356 -6.03 1.42 9.43
C HIS A 356 -4.54 1.17 9.63
N PHE A 357 -3.71 1.85 8.84
CA PHE A 357 -2.26 1.82 9.00
C PHE A 357 -1.74 3.25 9.14
N THR A 358 -1.09 3.54 10.27
CA THR A 358 -0.61 4.90 10.59
C THR A 358 0.90 4.90 10.77
N VAL A 359 1.58 5.86 10.13
CA VAL A 359 2.99 6.16 10.37
C VAL A 359 3.08 7.45 11.17
N PHE A 360 3.75 7.40 12.32
CA PHE A 360 4.03 8.56 13.15
C PHE A 360 5.46 9.04 12.94
N SER A 361 5.63 10.36 12.79
CA SER A 361 6.94 11.02 12.72
C SER A 361 6.87 12.42 13.32
N TRP A 362 7.98 12.91 13.84
CA TRP A 362 8.09 14.33 14.21
C TRP A 362 8.39 15.17 12.96
N SER A 363 7.75 16.34 12.83
CA SER A 363 8.15 17.37 11.87
C SER A 363 8.73 18.56 12.60
N GLU A 364 9.95 18.93 12.26
CA GLU A 364 10.61 20.13 12.80
C GLU A 364 10.02 21.39 12.17
N ALA A 365 9.66 21.35 10.88
CA ALA A 365 9.04 22.47 10.18
C ALA A 365 7.65 22.83 10.75
N ALA A 366 6.85 21.82 11.10
CA ALA A 366 5.56 22.02 11.76
C ALA A 366 5.66 22.11 13.29
N ASN A 367 6.83 21.77 13.87
CA ASN A 367 7.07 21.62 15.30
C ASN A 367 5.97 20.80 15.99
N MET A 368 5.60 19.67 15.38
CA MET A 368 4.43 18.89 15.76
C MET A 368 4.58 17.41 15.36
N LEU A 369 3.90 16.54 16.10
CA LEU A 369 3.77 15.14 15.74
C LEU A 369 2.82 15.00 14.54
N MET A 370 3.29 14.31 13.51
CA MET A 370 2.55 13.99 12.30
C MET A 370 2.10 12.53 12.33
N ALA A 371 0.86 12.27 11.92
CA ALA A 371 0.28 10.94 11.77
C ALA A 371 -0.20 10.76 10.33
N TYR A 372 0.53 9.98 9.53
CA TYR A 372 0.22 9.68 8.15
C TYR A 372 -0.61 8.40 8.08
N ARG A 373 -1.90 8.52 7.71
CA ARG A 373 -2.77 7.37 7.44
C ARG A 373 -2.54 6.90 6.02
N ILE A 374 -1.93 5.73 5.85
CA ILE A 374 -1.46 5.22 4.55
C ILE A 374 -2.14 3.92 4.14
N ASP A 375 -3.29 3.57 4.75
CA ASP A 375 -4.02 2.34 4.42
C ASP A 375 -4.37 2.24 2.93
N THR A 376 -4.72 3.36 2.29
CA THR A 376 -5.01 3.44 0.85
C THR A 376 -3.81 3.11 -0.04
N LEU A 377 -2.59 3.33 0.46
CA LEU A 377 -1.35 3.12 -0.29
C LEU A 377 -0.81 1.68 -0.14
N LEU A 378 -1.29 0.93 0.86
CA LEU A 378 -0.83 -0.43 1.19
C LEU A 378 -1.78 -1.54 0.72
N LEU A 379 -2.77 -1.20 -0.11
CA LEU A 379 -3.82 -2.09 -0.63
C LEU A 379 -3.46 -2.76 -1.96
#